data_AF-A0A7X3ZZT8-F1
#
_entry.id   AF-A0A7X3ZZT8-F1
#
_cell.length_a   1.000
_cell.length_b   1.000
_cell.length_c   1.000
_cell.angle_alpha   90.00
_cell.angle_beta   90.00
_cell.angle_gamma   90.00
#
_symmetry.space_group_name_H-M   'P 1'
#
loop_
_entity.id
_entity.type
_entity.pdbx_description
1 polymer ?
#
loop_
_entity_poly.entity_id
_entity_poly.type
_entity_poly.pdbx_seq_one_letter_code
_entity_poly.pdbx_strand_id
1 'polypeptide(L)'
;MVEQGLTDYVRAANSPLTDPERNRQVGSGSSRFELYHFALSICSHKVRTCLFEKGAAFMSHDIGILPPMLENYHPDYVRLRMQGG
;
A
#
# COMPACT_ATOMS: atom_id res chain seq x y z
N MET A 1 -24.49 6.73 -12.12
CA MET A 1 -23.07 6.55 -11.77
C MET A 1 -23.04 5.57 -10.61
N VAL A 2 -22.55 4.34 -10.81
CA VAL A 2 -22.48 3.36 -9.71
C VAL A 2 -21.39 3.84 -8.76
N GLU A 3 -21.73 3.98 -7.48
CA GLU A 3 -20.79 4.37 -6.43
C GLU A 3 -19.75 3.26 -6.28
N GLN A 4 -18.47 3.58 -6.46
CA GLN A 4 -17.37 2.61 -6.31
C GLN A 4 -17.12 2.36 -4.82
N GLY A 5 -16.98 1.10 -4.43
CA GLY A 5 -16.62 0.73 -3.06
C GLY A 5 -15.12 0.88 -2.80
N LEU A 6 -14.71 0.95 -1.52
CA LEU A 6 -13.29 0.99 -1.13
C LEU A 6 -12.48 -0.16 -1.77
N THR A 7 -13.05 -1.35 -1.84
CA THR A 7 -12.43 -2.52 -2.48
C THR A 7 -12.16 -2.32 -3.97
N ASP A 8 -12.99 -1.55 -4.68
CA ASP A 8 -12.78 -1.26 -6.10
C ASP A 8 -11.58 -0.33 -6.28
N TYR A 9 -11.42 0.68 -5.41
CA TYR A 9 -10.26 1.56 -5.40
C TYR A 9 -8.97 0.81 -5.07
N VAL A 10 -9.00 -0.09 -4.08
CA VAL A 10 -7.85 -0.94 -3.74
C VAL A 10 -7.46 -1.81 -4.93
N ARG A 11 -8.43 -2.46 -5.59
CA ARG A 11 -8.16 -3.30 -6.77
C ARG A 11 -7.52 -2.49 -7.91
N ALA A 12 -8.04 -1.30 -8.18
CA ALA A 12 -7.49 -0.42 -9.21
C ALA A 12 -6.07 0.03 -8.87
N ALA A 13 -5.82 0.44 -7.62
CA ALA A 13 -4.49 0.85 -7.15
C ALA A 13 -3.46 -0.29 -7.18
N ASN A 14 -3.90 -1.53 -6.98
CA ASN A 14 -3.04 -2.72 -6.98
C ASN A 14 -2.78 -3.29 -8.39
N SER A 15 -3.60 -2.97 -9.39
CA SER A 15 -3.45 -3.49 -10.75
C SER A 15 -2.04 -3.30 -11.36
N PRO A 16 -1.33 -2.16 -11.18
CA PRO A 16 0.03 -1.99 -11.70
C PRO A 16 1.12 -2.59 -10.80
N LEU A 17 0.78 -3.09 -9.61
CA LEU A 17 1.73 -3.51 -8.58
C LEU A 17 2.10 -5.00 -8.74
N THR A 18 2.81 -5.33 -9.81
CA THR A 18 3.06 -6.73 -10.22
C THR A 18 4.41 -7.30 -9.77
N ASP A 19 5.34 -6.47 -9.28
CA ASP A 19 6.66 -6.91 -8.85
C ASP A 19 6.58 -7.65 -7.49
N PRO A 20 6.86 -8.97 -7.42
CA PRO A 20 6.71 -9.75 -6.19
C PRO A 20 7.72 -9.38 -5.09
N GLU A 21 8.85 -8.76 -5.43
CA GLU A 21 9.82 -8.30 -4.41
C GLU A 21 9.30 -7.05 -3.69
N ARG A 22 8.55 -6.22 -4.41
CA ARG A 22 7.96 -4.97 -3.89
C ARG A 22 6.55 -5.18 -3.33
N ASN A 23 5.84 -6.21 -3.78
CA ASN A 23 4.43 -6.48 -3.50
C ASN A 23 4.27 -7.87 -2.88
N ARG A 24 4.30 -7.94 -1.55
CA ARG A 24 4.32 -9.23 -0.85
C ARG A 24 3.67 -9.18 0.52
N GLN A 25 3.16 -10.33 0.94
CA GLN A 25 2.72 -10.50 2.31
C GLN A 25 3.92 -10.49 3.27
N VAL A 26 3.76 -9.77 4.37
CA VAL A 26 4.68 -9.73 5.50
C VAL A 26 3.95 -10.26 6.74
N GLY A 27 4.58 -11.20 7.45
CA GLY A 27 3.98 -11.90 8.58
C GLY A 27 3.15 -13.12 8.18
N SER A 28 2.60 -13.83 9.17
CA SER A 28 1.81 -15.05 9.00
C SER A 28 0.32 -14.82 9.29
N GLY A 29 -0.55 -15.62 8.66
CA GLY A 29 -2.01 -15.49 8.78
C GLY A 29 -2.64 -14.64 7.68
N SER A 30 -3.91 -14.26 7.84
CA SER A 30 -4.61 -13.42 6.86
C SER A 30 -4.14 -11.97 6.96
N SER A 31 -3.57 -11.43 5.88
CA SER A 31 -3.26 -10.00 5.78
C SER A 31 -4.54 -9.17 5.78
N ARG A 32 -4.74 -8.37 6.82
CA ARG A 32 -5.92 -7.50 6.96
C ARG A 32 -5.67 -6.06 6.52
N PHE A 33 -4.41 -5.71 6.29
CA PHE A 33 -3.97 -4.36 5.96
C PHE A 33 -3.26 -4.36 4.60
N GLU A 34 -3.60 -3.36 3.78
CA GLU A 34 -2.86 -2.97 2.59
C GLU A 34 -1.93 -1.81 2.99
N LEU A 35 -0.62 -2.01 2.92
CA LEU A 35 0.36 -0.98 3.28
C LEU A 35 1.12 -0.50 2.05
N TYR A 36 0.73 0.67 1.54
CA TYR A 36 1.49 1.41 0.54
C TYR A 36 2.54 2.26 1.25
N HIS A 37 3.81 2.00 1.00
CA HIS A 37 4.89 2.61 1.77
C HIS A 37 6.14 2.82 0.95
N PHE A 38 7.05 3.65 1.45
CA PHE A 38 8.38 3.78 0.87
C PHE A 38 9.41 3.21 1.83
N ALA A 39 10.28 2.33 1.34
CA ALA A 39 11.28 1.65 2.16
C ALA A 39 12.08 2.60 3.07
N LEU A 40 12.54 3.73 2.53
CA LEU A 40 13.39 4.71 3.22
C LEU A 40 12.62 5.79 4.00
N SER A 41 11.27 5.75 3.99
CA SER A 41 10.46 6.71 4.75
C SER A 41 10.39 6.35 6.23
N ILE A 42 10.77 7.28 7.11
CA ILE A 42 10.63 7.12 8.58
C ILE A 42 9.16 6.95 8.98
N CYS A 43 8.24 7.68 8.33
CA CYS A 43 6.81 7.56 8.61
C CYS A 43 6.32 6.14 8.29
N SER A 44 6.75 5.59 7.14
CA SER A 44 6.47 4.21 6.78
C SER A 44 7.12 3.21 7.75
N HIS A 45 8.34 3.47 8.21
CA HIS A 45 9.02 2.61 9.18
C HIS A 45 8.23 2.46 10.48
N LYS A 46 7.67 3.56 11.01
CA LYS A 46 6.83 3.52 12.23
C LYS A 46 5.64 2.57 12.08
N VAL A 47 4.97 2.61 10.92
CA VAL A 47 3.82 1.74 10.65
C VAL A 47 4.26 0.29 10.53
N ARG A 48 5.34 0.01 9.80
CA ARG A 48 5.89 -1.36 9.69
C ARG A 48 6.26 -1.92 11.05
N THR A 49 6.99 -1.15 11.88
CA THR A 49 7.37 -1.56 13.23
C THR A 49 6.14 -1.85 14.10
N CYS A 50 5.12 -0.98 14.07
CA CYS A 50 3.88 -1.22 14.79
C CYS A 50 3.22 -2.53 14.36
N LEU A 51 3.08 -2.78 13.05
CA LEU A 51 2.48 -4.02 12.53
C LEU A 51 3.29 -5.26 12.94
N PHE A 52 4.62 -5.19 12.90
CA PHE A 52 5.50 -6.25 13.39
C PHE A 52 5.34 -6.50 14.89
N GLU A 53 5.38 -5.46 15.73
CA GLU A 53 5.24 -5.57 17.18
C GLU A 53 3.87 -6.12 17.60
N LYS A 54 2.83 -5.86 16.80
CA LYS A 54 1.48 -6.40 17.03
C LYS A 54 1.26 -7.79 16.41
N GLY A 55 2.24 -8.35 15.72
CA GLY A 55 2.08 -9.62 15.00
C GLY A 55 0.99 -9.56 13.93
N ALA A 56 0.70 -8.39 13.38
CA ALA A 56 -0.35 -8.18 12.40
C ALA A 56 0.21 -8.38 10.99
N ALA A 57 -0.24 -9.42 10.29
CA ALA A 57 0.12 -9.61 8.89
C ALA A 57 -0.48 -8.52 7.99
N PHE A 58 0.29 -8.11 6.99
CA PHE A 58 -0.10 -7.08 6.02
C PHE A 58 0.43 -7.39 4.63
N MET A 59 -0.26 -6.87 3.61
CA MET A 59 0.24 -6.81 2.25
C MET A 59 1.10 -5.56 2.10
N SER A 60 2.38 -5.75 1.81
CA SER A 60 3.34 -4.67 1.60
C SER A 60 3.36 -4.29 0.13
N HIS A 61 3.21 -2.99 -0.15
CA HIS A 61 3.41 -2.37 -1.47
C HIS A 61 4.49 -1.29 -1.36
N ASP A 62 5.73 -1.61 -1.72
CA ASP A 62 6.81 -0.63 -1.74
C ASP A 62 6.69 0.27 -2.98
N ILE A 63 6.32 1.53 -2.77
CA ILE A 63 6.12 2.55 -3.81
C ILE A 63 7.20 3.63 -3.78
N GLY A 64 7.65 4.02 -4.97
CA GLY A 64 8.55 5.15 -5.15
C GLY A 64 7.83 6.47 -4.92
N ILE A 65 8.43 7.33 -4.10
CA ILE A 65 7.95 8.69 -3.84
C ILE A 65 8.98 9.78 -4.17
N LEU A 66 10.13 9.36 -4.71
CA LEU A 66 11.27 10.22 -5.04
C LEU A 66 11.69 9.98 -6.49
N PRO A 67 12.21 10.99 -7.20
CA PRO A 67 12.70 10.82 -8.56
C PRO A 67 13.71 9.66 -8.68
N PRO A 68 13.65 8.87 -9.76
CA PRO A 68 12.76 9.03 -10.92
C PRO A 68 11.36 8.40 -10.76
N MET A 69 11.07 7.72 -9.65
CA MET A 69 9.82 6.97 -9.46
C MET A 69 8.86 7.72 -8.54
N LEU A 70 7.82 8.31 -9.14
CA LEU A 70 6.80 9.13 -8.48
C LEU A 70 5.44 8.42 -8.45
N GLU A 71 5.44 7.15 -8.07
CA GLU A 71 4.28 6.25 -8.12
C GLU A 71 3.15 6.69 -7.17
N ASN A 72 3.48 7.49 -6.14
CA ASN A 72 2.48 8.11 -5.26
C ASN A 72 1.55 9.12 -5.96
N TYR A 73 1.83 9.50 -7.21
CA TYR A 73 0.95 10.32 -8.04
C TYR A 73 0.17 9.50 -9.08
N HIS A 74 0.30 8.18 -9.08
CA HIS A 74 -0.50 7.33 -9.96
C HIS A 74 -2.00 7.59 -9.71
N PRO A 75 -2.83 7.82 -10.75
CA PRO A 75 -4.20 8.30 -10.58
C PRO A 75 -5.07 7.35 -9.76
N ASP A 76 -4.89 6.03 -9.91
CA ASP A 76 -5.63 5.05 -9.10
C ASP A 76 -5.25 5.07 -7.62
N TYR A 77 -3.96 5.24 -7.31
CA TYR A 77 -3.49 5.37 -5.93
C TYR A 77 -3.98 6.67 -5.30
N VAL A 78 -3.97 7.78 -6.05
CA VAL A 78 -4.52 9.06 -5.60
C VAL A 78 -6.02 8.93 -5.31
N ARG A 79 -6.80 8.29 -6.21
CA ARG A 79 -8.24 8.05 -5.97
C ARG A 79 -8.50 7.27 -4.70
N LEU A 80 -7.72 6.21 -4.44
CA LEU A 80 -7.79 5.43 -3.21
C LEU A 80 -7.47 6.29 -1.98
N ARG A 81 -6.36 7.04 -2.01
CA ARG A 81 -5.95 7.93 -0.91
C ARG A 81 -7.00 9.00 -0.60
N MET A 82 -7.77 9.47 -1.59
CA MET A 82 -8.82 10.45 -1.33
C MET A 82 -10.05 9.85 -0.62
N GLN A 83 -10.15 8.52 -0.48
CA GLN A 83 -11.19 7.87 0.31
C GLN A 83 -10.87 7.83 1.82
N GLY A 84 -9.61 8.03 2.22
CA GLY A 84 -9.16 8.01 3.61
C GLY A 84 -7.95 8.91 3.81
N GLY A 85 -8.14 9.99 4.59
CA GLY A 85 -7.13 11.03 4.84
C GLY A 85 -5.95 10.58 5.69
#